data_AF-A0AB39BP79-F1
#
_entry.id   AF-A0AB39BP79-F1
#
_cell.length_a   1.000
_cell.length_b   1.000
_cell.length_c   1.000
_cell.angle_alpha   90.00
_cell.angle_beta   90.00
_cell.angle_gamma   90.00
#
_symmetry.space_group_name_H-M   'P 1'
#
loop_
_entity.id
_entity.type
_entity.pdbx_description
1 polymer ?
#
loop_
_entity_poly.entity_id
_entity_poly.type
_entity_poly.pdbx_seq_one_letter_code
_entity_poly.pdbx_strand_id
1 'polypeptide(L)'
;MNPKRELETFEHDPIEEAEKIIREYINSPTYSFRSGGAWYKPFEDHINVPPKEDFEHIHDYYSVFYHEMIHSTGHYSRLRREGIIKHNGFGSESYSKEELVAELGASMLCGVTGIVNQTIENNASYIDSWMKKLQDDPTLIVKASQQAQKACDHIQGVIFNTK
;
A
#
# COMPACT_ATOMS: atom_id res chain seq x y z
N MET A 1 8.61 15.79 -30.24
CA MET A 1 8.50 14.31 -30.28
C MET A 1 9.22 13.80 -29.03
N ASN A 2 8.48 13.30 -28.03
CA ASN A 2 9.13 12.63 -26.91
C ASN A 2 9.68 11.29 -27.43
N PRO A 3 10.95 10.94 -27.16
CA PRO A 3 11.43 9.61 -27.49
C PRO A 3 10.54 8.62 -26.73
N LYS A 4 9.97 7.63 -27.44
CA LYS A 4 9.35 6.48 -26.81
C LYS A 4 10.43 5.87 -25.93
N ARG A 5 10.35 6.07 -24.61
CA ARG A 5 11.16 5.35 -23.65
C ARG A 5 10.91 3.88 -23.98
N GLU A 6 11.94 3.16 -24.44
CA GLU A 6 11.83 1.71 -24.57
C GLU A 6 11.43 1.21 -23.18
N LEU A 7 10.26 0.57 -23.10
CA LEU A 7 9.81 -0.04 -21.86
C LEU A 7 10.69 -1.27 -21.69
N GLU A 8 11.72 -1.17 -20.86
CA GLU A 8 12.42 -2.35 -20.37
C GLU A 8 11.41 -3.19 -19.59
N THR A 9 11.32 -4.46 -19.97
CA THR A 9 10.46 -5.45 -19.32
C THR A 9 11.32 -6.45 -18.58
N PHE A 10 10.92 -6.82 -17.37
CA PHE A 10 11.66 -7.74 -16.51
C PHE A 10 10.91 -9.07 -16.35
N GLU A 11 11.64 -10.19 -16.33
CA GLU A 11 11.08 -11.50 -15.98
C GLU A 11 11.24 -11.74 -14.48
N HIS A 12 10.17 -12.22 -13.84
CA HIS A 12 10.13 -12.45 -12.39
C HIS A 12 9.52 -13.79 -12.04
N ASP A 13 10.09 -14.43 -11.02
CA ASP A 13 9.43 -15.54 -10.31
C ASP A 13 8.53 -14.95 -9.20
N PRO A 14 7.20 -15.16 -9.25
CA PRO A 14 6.30 -14.65 -8.22
C PRO A 14 6.60 -15.23 -6.83
N ILE A 15 6.41 -14.41 -5.80
CA ILE A 15 6.55 -14.84 -4.41
C ILE A 15 5.21 -15.44 -3.98
N GLU A 16 5.14 -16.75 -3.77
CA GLU A 16 3.87 -17.46 -3.52
C GLU A 16 3.16 -16.93 -2.28
N GLU A 17 3.89 -16.66 -1.18
CA GLU A 17 3.32 -16.08 0.03
C GLU A 17 2.68 -14.71 -0.25
N ALA A 18 3.25 -13.94 -1.18
CA ALA A 18 2.73 -12.63 -1.54
C ALA A 18 1.49 -12.71 -2.44
N GLU A 19 1.54 -13.58 -3.46
CA GLU A 19 0.38 -13.89 -4.29
C GLU A 19 -0.78 -14.44 -3.45
N LYS A 20 -0.48 -15.23 -2.41
CA LYS A 20 -1.49 -15.75 -1.49
C LYS A 20 -2.21 -14.63 -0.73
N ILE A 21 -1.49 -13.64 -0.20
CA ILE A 21 -2.11 -12.47 0.47
C ILE A 21 -3.05 -11.72 -0.47
N ILE A 22 -2.63 -11.48 -1.72
CA ILE A 22 -3.46 -10.81 -2.72
C ILE A 22 -4.72 -11.63 -3.03
N ARG A 23 -4.56 -12.94 -3.22
CA ARG A 23 -5.63 -13.87 -3.59
C ARG A 23 -6.66 -14.09 -2.47
N GLU A 24 -6.22 -14.06 -1.21
CA GLU A 24 -7.06 -14.35 -0.04
C GLU A 24 -7.68 -13.10 0.59
N TYR A 25 -7.40 -11.89 0.07
CA TYR A 25 -7.98 -10.65 0.58
C TYR A 25 -9.52 -10.65 0.42
N ILE A 26 -10.20 -10.89 1.54
CA ILE A 26 -11.67 -10.94 1.60
C ILE A 26 -12.27 -9.55 1.33
N ASN A 27 -13.32 -9.50 0.51
CA ASN A 27 -13.99 -8.25 0.13
C ASN A 27 -13.00 -7.24 -0.52
N SER A 28 -12.05 -7.76 -1.28
CA SER A 28 -11.07 -6.96 -2.02
C SER A 28 -11.76 -6.05 -3.06
N PRO A 29 -11.13 -4.92 -3.39
CA PRO A 29 -11.49 -4.19 -4.60
C PRO A 29 -11.22 -5.04 -5.85
N THR A 30 -11.72 -4.57 -6.99
CA THR A 30 -11.33 -5.14 -8.29
C THR A 30 -9.93 -4.67 -8.69
N TYR A 31 -9.22 -5.47 -9.49
CA TYR A 31 -7.84 -5.19 -9.90
C TYR A 31 -7.72 -4.97 -11.42
N SER A 32 -6.83 -4.08 -11.82
CA SER A 32 -6.30 -4.03 -13.18
C SER A 32 -4.79 -3.81 -13.20
N PHE A 33 -4.15 -4.25 -14.29
CA PHE A 33 -2.70 -4.20 -14.45
C PHE A 33 -2.30 -3.36 -15.65
N ARG A 34 -2.43 -2.03 -15.53
CA ARG A 34 -2.12 -1.09 -16.62
C ARG A 34 -0.89 -0.26 -16.27
N SER A 35 0.05 -0.17 -17.20
CA SER A 35 1.19 0.73 -17.11
C SER A 35 0.74 2.19 -16.95
N GLY A 36 1.59 3.01 -16.32
CA GLY A 36 1.35 4.44 -16.12
C GLY A 36 1.16 4.88 -14.66
N GLY A 37 1.02 3.94 -13.73
CA GLY A 37 1.10 4.21 -12.29
C GLY A 37 0.21 3.30 -11.44
N ALA A 38 0.55 3.18 -10.16
CA ALA A 38 -0.28 2.50 -9.16
C ALA A 38 -1.22 3.49 -8.46
N TRP A 39 -2.43 3.04 -8.14
CA TRP A 39 -3.42 3.81 -7.40
C TRP A 39 -4.60 2.96 -6.95
N TYR A 40 -5.16 3.31 -5.80
CA TYR A 40 -6.48 2.94 -5.35
C TYR A 40 -7.47 4.07 -5.64
N LYS A 41 -8.65 3.72 -6.17
CA LYS A 41 -9.72 4.67 -6.49
C LYS A 41 -10.96 4.38 -5.64
N PRO A 42 -11.18 5.14 -4.54
CA PRO A 42 -12.22 4.82 -3.55
C PRO A 42 -13.64 4.76 -4.11
N PHE A 43 -13.97 5.62 -5.07
CA PHE A 43 -15.32 5.68 -5.64
C PHE A 43 -15.69 4.43 -6.47
N GLU A 44 -14.71 3.86 -7.17
CA GLU A 44 -14.90 2.68 -8.03
C GLU A 44 -14.60 1.38 -7.29
N ASP A 45 -14.09 1.48 -6.07
CA ASP A 45 -13.48 0.39 -5.32
C ASP A 45 -12.54 -0.48 -6.19
N HIS A 46 -11.55 0.19 -6.77
CA HIS A 46 -10.66 -0.38 -7.78
C HIS A 46 -9.20 -0.05 -7.50
N ILE A 47 -8.31 -1.03 -7.66
CA ILE A 47 -6.85 -0.85 -7.65
C ILE A 47 -6.31 -1.07 -9.05
N ASN A 48 -5.47 -0.15 -9.52
CA ASN A 48 -4.54 -0.40 -10.61
C ASN A 48 -3.12 -0.49 -10.07
N VAL A 49 -2.34 -1.45 -10.54
CA VAL A 49 -0.89 -1.51 -10.35
C VAL A 49 -0.28 -1.81 -11.72
N PRO A 50 0.87 -1.25 -12.12
CA PRO A 50 1.51 -1.66 -13.36
C PRO A 50 1.77 -3.18 -13.40
N PRO A 51 1.86 -3.80 -14.59
CA PRO A 51 2.28 -5.20 -14.72
C PRO A 51 3.60 -5.46 -13.98
N LYS A 52 3.82 -6.70 -13.51
CA LYS A 52 5.04 -7.08 -12.77
C LYS A 52 6.31 -6.80 -13.58
N GLU A 53 6.18 -6.97 -14.89
CA GLU A 53 7.23 -6.80 -15.88
C GLU A 53 7.68 -5.33 -16.00
N ASP A 54 6.88 -4.37 -15.53
CA ASP A 54 7.25 -2.94 -15.51
C ASP A 54 8.18 -2.60 -14.31
N PHE A 55 8.37 -3.53 -13.37
CA PHE A 55 9.21 -3.33 -12.18
C PHE A 55 10.55 -4.04 -12.35
N GLU A 56 11.66 -3.34 -12.04
CA GLU A 56 13.00 -3.94 -12.07
C GLU A 56 13.16 -5.06 -11.02
N HIS A 57 12.47 -4.92 -9.89
CA HIS A 57 12.48 -5.91 -8.81
C HIS A 57 11.07 -6.32 -8.42
N ILE A 58 10.83 -7.64 -8.34
CA ILE A 58 9.54 -8.20 -7.95
C ILE A 58 9.08 -7.73 -6.55
N HIS A 59 10.04 -7.40 -5.68
CA HIS A 59 9.79 -6.87 -4.34
C HIS A 59 9.11 -5.50 -4.38
N ASP A 60 9.50 -4.64 -5.32
CA ASP A 60 8.92 -3.31 -5.48
C ASP A 60 7.47 -3.42 -5.98
N TYR A 61 7.21 -4.36 -6.88
CA TYR A 61 5.83 -4.66 -7.33
C TYR A 61 4.92 -4.99 -6.14
N TYR A 62 5.34 -5.93 -5.27
CA TYR A 62 4.51 -6.32 -4.12
C TYR A 62 4.39 -5.20 -3.10
N SER A 63 5.46 -4.44 -2.84
CA SER A 63 5.40 -3.29 -1.94
C SER A 63 4.38 -2.25 -2.41
N VAL A 64 4.40 -1.93 -3.71
CA VAL A 64 3.44 -0.99 -4.32
C VAL A 64 2.02 -1.56 -4.32
N PHE A 65 1.84 -2.85 -4.63
CA PHE A 65 0.51 -3.44 -4.61
C PHE A 65 -0.06 -3.47 -3.18
N TYR A 66 0.74 -3.85 -2.19
CA TYR A 66 0.30 -3.81 -0.79
C TYR A 66 -0.04 -2.40 -0.32
N HIS A 67 0.69 -1.38 -0.75
CA HIS A 67 0.36 0.00 -0.45
C HIS A 67 -1.07 0.33 -0.90
N GLU A 68 -1.42 0.05 -2.15
CA GLU A 68 -2.78 0.28 -2.67
C GLU A 68 -3.83 -0.63 -2.01
N MET A 69 -3.48 -1.86 -1.67
CA MET A 69 -4.36 -2.76 -0.91
C MET A 69 -4.66 -2.17 0.47
N ILE A 70 -3.67 -1.63 1.18
CA ILE A 70 -3.88 -0.99 2.47
C ILE A 70 -4.82 0.21 2.31
N HIS A 71 -4.61 1.09 1.32
CA HIS A 71 -5.56 2.17 1.03
C HIS A 71 -6.98 1.65 0.86
N SER A 72 -7.15 0.57 0.10
CA SER A 72 -8.47 0.00 -0.13
C SER A 72 -9.18 -0.39 1.16
N THR A 73 -8.48 -0.88 2.17
CA THR A 73 -9.13 -1.24 3.45
C THR A 73 -9.84 -0.05 4.11
N GLY A 74 -9.47 1.20 3.79
CA GLY A 74 -10.12 2.40 4.32
C GLY A 74 -11.49 2.72 3.71
N HIS A 75 -11.93 2.00 2.68
CA HIS A 75 -13.23 2.15 2.03
C HIS A 75 -14.42 2.03 3.00
N TYR A 76 -15.58 2.59 2.62
CA TYR A 76 -16.77 2.66 3.47
C TYR A 76 -17.34 1.28 3.86
N SER A 77 -17.11 0.26 3.03
CA SER A 77 -17.55 -1.12 3.27
C SER A 77 -16.56 -1.96 4.09
N ARG A 78 -15.41 -1.39 4.47
CA ARG A 78 -14.34 -2.05 5.22
C ARG A 78 -14.05 -1.30 6.53
N LEU A 79 -12.85 -0.75 6.70
CA LEU A 79 -12.44 -0.06 7.94
C LEU A 79 -12.91 1.40 8.02
N ARG A 80 -13.47 1.95 6.92
CA ARG A 80 -14.09 3.28 6.88
C ARG A 80 -13.19 4.39 7.46
N ARG A 81 -11.92 4.42 7.03
CA ARG A 81 -10.95 5.43 7.49
C ARG A 81 -11.24 6.78 6.88
N GLU A 82 -11.23 7.82 7.71
CA GLU A 82 -11.60 9.19 7.29
C GLU A 82 -10.76 9.73 6.14
N GLY A 83 -9.48 9.36 6.06
CA GLY A 83 -8.58 9.78 4.98
C GLY A 83 -8.97 9.25 3.60
N ILE A 84 -9.79 8.19 3.55
CA ILE A 84 -10.31 7.60 2.30
C ILE A 84 -11.75 8.05 2.04
N ILE A 85 -12.60 8.10 3.06
CA ILE A 85 -14.04 8.38 2.88
C ILE A 85 -14.37 9.87 2.76
N LYS A 86 -13.49 10.77 3.22
CA LYS A 86 -13.66 12.21 3.03
C LYS A 86 -12.89 12.62 1.77
N HIS A 87 -13.54 13.34 0.87
CA HIS A 87 -12.88 13.96 -0.30
C HIS A 87 -12.00 15.14 0.14
N ASN A 88 -10.92 14.83 0.84
CA ASN A 88 -9.89 15.79 1.16
C ASN A 88 -8.87 15.74 0.02
N GLY A 89 -8.53 16.89 -0.56
CA GLY A 89 -7.63 16.96 -1.72
C GLY A 89 -6.26 16.31 -1.44
N PHE A 90 -5.59 15.88 -2.51
CA PHE A 90 -4.20 15.43 -2.48
C PHE A 90 -3.32 16.48 -1.78
N GLY A 91 -2.43 16.03 -0.90
CA GLY A 91 -1.57 16.91 -0.11
C GLY A 91 -2.24 17.52 1.14
N SER A 92 -3.52 17.20 1.42
CA SER A 92 -4.13 17.55 2.71
C SER A 92 -3.48 16.81 3.89
N GLU A 93 -3.68 17.30 5.11
CA GLU A 93 -3.15 16.66 6.32
C GLU A 93 -3.75 15.26 6.54
N SER A 94 -5.04 15.08 6.27
CA SER A 94 -5.69 13.77 6.35
C SER A 94 -5.15 12.80 5.31
N TYR A 95 -4.88 13.29 4.08
CA TYR A 95 -4.27 12.49 3.03
C TYR A 95 -2.88 12.04 3.45
N SER A 96 -2.07 12.98 3.96
CA SER A 96 -0.76 12.69 4.55
C SER A 96 -0.80 11.64 5.67
N LYS A 97 -1.85 11.60 6.49
CA LYS A 97 -1.99 10.58 7.54
C LYS A 97 -2.33 9.22 6.97
N GLU A 98 -3.13 9.18 5.91
CA GLU A 98 -3.54 7.95 5.24
C GLU A 98 -2.39 7.29 4.47
N GLU A 99 -1.54 8.08 3.81
CA GLU A 99 -0.30 7.59 3.21
C GLU A 99 0.61 6.91 4.24
N LEU A 100 0.66 7.43 5.48
CA LEU A 100 1.48 6.79 6.55
C LEU A 100 0.93 5.41 6.91
N VAL A 101 -0.39 5.28 6.93
CA VAL A 101 -1.07 4.01 7.18
C VAL A 101 -0.77 3.04 6.05
N ALA A 102 -0.82 3.50 4.80
CA ALA A 102 -0.49 2.69 3.62
C ALA A 102 0.94 2.19 3.63
N GLU A 103 1.92 3.08 3.86
CA GLU A 103 3.34 2.72 3.88
C GLU A 103 3.70 1.74 5.00
N LEU A 104 3.23 2.01 6.23
CA LEU A 104 3.46 1.11 7.37
C LEU A 104 2.80 -0.24 7.15
N GLY A 105 1.57 -0.25 6.61
CA GLY A 105 0.85 -1.49 6.33
C GLY A 105 1.51 -2.32 5.23
N ALA A 106 1.94 -1.68 4.15
CA ALA A 106 2.68 -2.32 3.08
C ALA A 106 3.98 -2.95 3.62
N SER A 107 4.72 -2.20 4.43
CA SER A 107 5.94 -2.68 5.09
C SER A 107 5.66 -3.89 6.00
N MET A 108 4.55 -3.89 6.74
CA MET A 108 4.13 -5.03 7.57
C MET A 108 3.81 -6.27 6.72
N LEU A 109 3.06 -6.13 5.62
CA LEU A 109 2.74 -7.24 4.71
C LEU A 109 3.98 -7.79 3.98
N CYS A 110 4.88 -6.90 3.56
CA CYS A 110 6.20 -7.28 3.06
C CYS A 110 6.97 -8.10 4.10
N GLY A 111 6.99 -7.66 5.37
CA GLY A 111 7.58 -8.42 6.47
C GLY A 111 6.99 -9.81 6.66
N VAL A 112 5.66 -9.94 6.62
CA VAL A 112 4.95 -11.23 6.73
C VAL A 112 5.29 -12.18 5.58
N THR A 113 5.57 -11.64 4.39
CA THR A 113 5.85 -12.41 3.17
C THR A 113 7.34 -12.59 2.87
N GLY A 114 8.22 -12.20 3.80
CA GLY A 114 9.67 -12.38 3.67
C GLY A 114 10.37 -11.33 2.80
N ILE A 115 9.69 -10.25 2.41
CA ILE A 115 10.23 -9.13 1.64
C ILE A 115 10.83 -8.11 2.61
N VAL A 116 12.07 -8.31 3.06
CA VAL A 116 12.66 -7.48 4.15
C VAL A 116 13.98 -6.78 3.76
N ASN A 117 14.67 -7.21 2.71
CA ASN A 117 16.09 -6.85 2.51
C ASN A 117 16.38 -5.79 1.42
N GLN A 118 15.41 -5.31 0.64
CA GLN A 118 15.67 -4.37 -0.46
C GLN A 118 14.88 -3.05 -0.40
N THR A 119 13.86 -2.96 0.44
CA THR A 119 12.94 -1.79 0.49
C THR A 119 13.42 -0.64 1.37
N ILE A 120 14.38 -0.84 2.28
CA ILE A 120 14.84 0.22 3.20
C ILE A 120 15.54 1.36 2.44
N GLU A 121 16.27 1.07 1.37
CA GLU A 121 16.97 2.10 0.58
C GLU A 121 16.00 2.94 -0.28
N ASN A 122 14.92 2.33 -0.80
CA ASN A 122 13.90 3.02 -1.60
C ASN A 122 12.99 3.96 -0.78
N ASN A 123 12.99 3.83 0.56
CA ASN A 123 12.12 4.59 1.46
C ASN A 123 12.73 5.90 1.99
N ALA A 124 13.97 6.24 1.64
CA ALA A 124 14.69 7.38 2.25
C ALA A 124 14.00 8.75 2.04
N SER A 125 13.50 9.02 0.84
CA SER A 125 12.77 10.27 0.53
C SER A 125 11.45 10.38 1.31
N TYR A 126 10.80 9.25 1.54
CA TYR A 126 9.57 9.16 2.33
C TYR A 126 9.88 9.37 3.80
N ILE A 127 10.91 8.70 4.35
CA ILE A 127 11.37 8.84 5.74
C ILE A 127 11.67 10.30 6.10
N ASP A 128 12.31 11.07 5.21
CA ASP A 128 12.57 12.50 5.45
C ASP A 128 11.28 13.32 5.54
N SER A 129 10.32 13.06 4.66
CA SER A 129 9.00 13.71 4.71
C SER A 129 8.22 13.35 5.98
N TRP A 130 8.42 12.12 6.48
CA TRP A 130 7.82 11.61 7.71
C TRP A 130 8.47 12.20 8.95
N MET A 131 9.80 12.29 8.99
CA MET A 131 10.55 12.85 10.13
C MET A 131 10.06 14.25 10.49
N LYS A 132 9.79 15.10 9.50
CA LYS A 132 9.27 16.45 9.74
C LYS A 132 7.89 16.41 10.41
N LYS A 133 6.97 15.55 9.94
CA LYS A 133 5.62 15.41 10.53
C LYS A 133 5.64 14.75 11.91
N LEU A 134 6.59 13.84 12.14
CA LEU A 134 6.78 13.15 13.42
C LEU A 134 7.41 14.05 14.49
N GLN A 135 8.20 15.05 14.09
CA GLN A 135 8.68 16.10 15.00
C GLN A 135 7.52 16.94 15.54
N ASP A 136 6.50 17.20 14.72
CA ASP A 136 5.34 18.02 15.09
C ASP A 136 4.30 17.26 15.96
N ASP A 137 4.06 15.97 15.69
CA ASP A 137 3.20 15.10 16.53
C ASP A 137 3.80 13.68 16.66
N PRO A 138 4.50 13.35 17.77
CA PRO A 138 5.08 12.04 17.98
C PRO A 138 4.02 10.94 18.19
N THR A 139 2.75 11.27 18.45
CA THR A 139 1.68 10.27 18.57
C THR A 139 1.17 9.78 17.21
N LEU A 140 1.53 10.49 16.14
CA LEU A 140 1.14 10.18 14.77
C LEU A 140 1.58 8.77 14.35
N ILE A 141 2.83 8.39 14.64
CA ILE A 141 3.36 7.07 14.29
C ILE A 141 2.59 5.95 14.97
N VAL A 142 2.24 6.15 16.25
CA VAL A 142 1.52 5.14 17.05
C VAL A 142 0.10 4.96 16.52
N LYS A 143 -0.59 6.06 16.21
CA LYS A 143 -1.95 6.02 15.64
C LYS A 143 -1.95 5.40 14.24
N ALA A 144 -1.00 5.78 13.38
CA ALA A 144 -0.89 5.23 12.04
C ALA A 144 -0.55 3.73 12.06
N SER A 145 0.39 3.32 12.93
CA SER A 145 0.75 1.91 13.11
C SER A 145 -0.45 1.07 13.57
N GLN A 146 -1.30 1.58 14.47
CA GLN A 146 -2.53 0.88 14.87
C GLN A 146 -3.51 0.71 13.72
N GLN A 147 -3.66 1.71 12.85
CA GLN A 147 -4.54 1.61 11.68
C GLN A 147 -3.95 0.70 10.61
N ALA A 148 -2.63 0.74 10.40
CA ALA A 148 -1.90 -0.14 9.51
C ALA A 148 -2.04 -1.60 9.93
N GLN A 149 -1.88 -1.90 11.23
CA GLN A 149 -2.08 -3.24 11.76
C GLN A 149 -3.51 -3.73 11.49
N LYS A 150 -4.54 -2.92 11.80
CA LYS A 150 -5.94 -3.27 11.51
C LYS A 150 -6.18 -3.53 10.01
N ALA A 151 -5.54 -2.77 9.13
CA ALA A 151 -5.61 -2.98 7.69
C ALA A 151 -4.96 -4.32 7.28
N CYS A 152 -3.77 -4.62 7.80
CA CYS A 152 -3.08 -5.89 7.57
C CYS A 152 -3.89 -7.08 8.09
N ASP A 153 -4.48 -6.95 9.28
CA ASP A 153 -5.33 -7.98 9.89
C ASP A 153 -6.58 -8.23 9.04
N HIS A 154 -7.20 -7.15 8.54
CA HIS A 154 -8.35 -7.24 7.66
C HIS A 154 -8.02 -7.96 6.35
N ILE A 155 -6.91 -7.61 5.70
CA ILE A 155 -6.46 -8.25 4.46
C ILE A 155 -6.19 -9.74 4.67
N GLN A 156 -5.52 -10.09 5.77
CA GLN A 156 -5.16 -11.47 6.10
C GLN A 156 -6.32 -12.28 6.71
N GLY A 157 -7.50 -11.68 6.91
CA GLY A 157 -8.65 -12.35 7.52
C GLY A 157 -8.44 -12.74 8.99
N VAL A 158 -7.56 -12.04 9.72
CA VAL A 158 -7.31 -12.31 11.14
C VAL A 158 -8.51 -11.87 11.97
N ILE A 159 -9.16 -12.81 12.64
CA ILE A 159 -10.28 -12.55 13.55
C ILE A 159 -9.78 -12.63 14.99
N PHE A 160 -9.75 -11.49 15.70
CA PHE A 160 -9.49 -11.51 17.14
C PHE A 160 -10.76 -11.87 17.88
N ASN A 161 -10.83 -13.10 18.40
CA ASN A 161 -11.83 -13.46 19.39
C ASN A 161 -11.46 -12.77 20.71
N THR A 162 -12.11 -11.65 21.01
CA THR A 162 -12.18 -11.14 22.38
C THR A 162 -12.93 -12.16 23.23
N LYS A 163 -12.21 -12.80 24.16
CA LYS A 163 -12.81 -13.50 25.30
C LYS A 163 -13.46 -12.51 26.26
#